data_AF-A0A6B3TTG9-F1
#
_entry.id   AF-A0A6B3TTG9-F1
#
_cell.length_a   1.000
_cell.length_b   1.000
_cell.length_c   1.000
_cell.angle_alpha   90.00
_cell.angle_beta   90.00
_cell.angle_gamma   90.00
#
_symmetry.space_group_name_H-M   'P 1'
#
loop_
_entity.id
_entity.type
_entity.pdbx_description
1 polymer ?
#
loop_
_entity_poly.entity_id
_entity_poly.type
_entity_poly.pdbx_seq_one_letter_code
_entity_poly.pdbx_strand_id
1 'polypeptide(L)'
;MEETMVKSYVQKSLEEWKEDILQVLEEIEKEYEEIAQELKVYSYKYGITKQVIQSTVNEEIIEKIREMYHKPFEENYNQLKEYIRDLEEKKRVFQMFIQKIDEVNRKESAKITTF
;
A
#
# COMPACT_ATOMS: atom_id res chain seq x y z
N MET A 1 -36.84 -7.31 23.62
CA MET A 1 -35.90 -6.48 24.41
C MET A 1 -34.48 -7.03 24.31
N GLU A 2 -34.27 -8.33 24.46
CA GLU A 2 -32.94 -8.96 24.37
C GLU A 2 -32.38 -8.96 22.93
N GLU A 3 -33.23 -9.29 21.95
CA GLU A 3 -32.87 -9.30 20.52
C GLU A 3 -32.46 -7.93 19.97
N THR A 4 -33.08 -6.85 20.48
CA THR A 4 -32.73 -5.47 20.15
C THR A 4 -31.41 -5.01 20.77
N MET A 5 -31.07 -5.49 21.97
CA MET A 5 -29.76 -5.20 22.58
C MET A 5 -28.61 -5.92 21.88
N VAL A 6 -28.79 -7.20 21.52
CA VAL A 6 -27.79 -7.98 20.77
C VAL A 6 -27.51 -7.33 19.41
N LYS A 7 -28.56 -6.88 18.71
CA LYS A 7 -28.41 -6.19 17.42
C LYS A 7 -27.65 -4.88 17.55
N SER A 8 -27.95 -4.07 18.57
CA SER A 8 -27.21 -2.83 18.84
C SER A 8 -25.75 -3.08 19.18
N TYR A 9 -25.44 -4.18 19.88
CA TYR A 9 -24.07 -4.56 20.22
C TYR A 9 -23.28 -4.95 18.97
N VAL A 10 -23.85 -5.81 18.11
CA VAL A 10 -23.20 -6.25 16.86
C VAL A 10 -22.93 -5.08 15.93
N GLN A 11 -23.89 -4.16 15.76
CA GLN A 11 -23.70 -2.98 14.92
C GLN A 11 -22.58 -2.06 15.45
N LYS A 12 -22.51 -1.88 16.77
CA LYS A 12 -21.44 -1.10 17.40
C LYS A 12 -20.07 -1.74 17.17
N SER A 13 -19.94 -3.06 17.35
CA SER A 13 -18.67 -3.76 17.11
C SER A 13 -18.24 -3.71 15.64
N LEU A 14 -19.19 -3.74 14.70
CA LEU A 14 -18.89 -3.58 13.27
C LEU A 14 -18.38 -2.18 12.94
N GLU A 15 -18.90 -1.14 13.60
CA GLU A 15 -18.42 0.23 13.41
C GLU A 15 -17.03 0.42 14.03
N GLU A 16 -16.81 -0.08 15.25
CA GLU A 16 -15.48 -0.08 15.89
C GLU A 16 -14.44 -0.77 15.00
N TRP A 17 -14.77 -1.95 14.45
CA TRP A 17 -13.87 -2.65 13.55
C TRP A 17 -13.61 -1.89 12.24
N LYS A 18 -14.61 -1.16 11.74
CA LYS A 18 -14.46 -0.31 10.56
C LYS A 18 -13.52 0.87 10.85
N GLU A 19 -13.65 1.50 12.02
CA GLU A 19 -12.75 2.58 12.46
C GLU A 19 -11.30 2.08 12.57
N ASP A 20 -11.08 0.90 13.14
CA ASP A 20 -9.75 0.29 13.22
C ASP A 20 -9.16 0.03 11.82
N ILE A 21 -9.96 -0.49 10.89
CA ILE A 21 -9.50 -0.72 9.50
C ILE A 21 -9.17 0.61 8.80
N LEU A 22 -9.93 1.68 9.06
CA LEU A 22 -9.66 2.99 8.49
C LEU A 22 -8.32 3.55 8.98
N GLN A 23 -7.95 3.34 10.24
CA GLN A 23 -6.63 3.73 10.77
C GLN A 23 -5.52 2.96 10.06
N VAL A 24 -5.67 1.64 9.89
CA VAL A 24 -4.70 0.82 9.14
C VAL A 24 -4.56 1.28 7.69
N LEU A 25 -5.66 1.68 7.04
CA LEU A 25 -5.63 2.22 5.68
C LEU A 25 -4.88 3.56 5.59
N GLU A 26 -5.01 4.42 6.61
CA GLU A 26 -4.25 5.67 6.69
C GLU A 26 -2.74 5.40 6.82
N GLU A 27 -2.35 4.43 7.65
CA GLU A 27 -0.97 3.99 7.78
C GLU A 27 -0.40 3.44 6.46
N ILE A 28 -1.18 2.61 5.75
CA ILE A 28 -0.79 2.09 4.44
C ILE A 28 -0.60 3.22 3.42
N GLU A 29 -1.48 4.23 3.43
CA GLU A 29 -1.37 5.35 2.49
C GLU A 29 -0.09 6.17 2.76
N LYS A 30 0.19 6.45 4.03
CA LYS A 30 1.40 7.17 4.42
C LYS A 30 2.66 6.41 4.00
N GLU A 31 2.70 5.11 4.28
CA GLU A 31 3.82 4.26 3.88
C GLU A 31 3.96 4.20 2.35
N TYR A 32 2.85 4.08 1.62
CA TYR A 32 2.85 4.12 0.16
C TYR A 32 3.46 5.43 -0.37
N GLU A 33 3.08 6.58 0.18
CA GLU A 33 3.64 7.88 -0.23
C GLU A 33 5.15 7.97 0.00
N GLU A 34 5.62 7.52 1.17
CA GLU A 34 7.04 7.49 1.51
C GLU A 34 7.84 6.61 0.52
N ILE A 35 7.35 5.40 0.26
CA ILE A 35 8.00 4.45 -0.66
C ILE A 35 7.93 4.93 -2.12
N ALA A 36 6.83 5.56 -2.54
CA ALA A 36 6.71 6.14 -3.87
C ALA A 36 7.72 7.27 -4.11
N GLN A 37 7.97 8.09 -3.10
CA GLN A 37 9.02 9.11 -3.16
C GLN A 37 10.41 8.48 -3.25
N GLU A 38 10.69 7.46 -2.44
CA GLU A 38 11.97 6.75 -2.48
C GLU A 38 12.20 6.05 -3.83
N LEU A 39 11.17 5.41 -4.38
CA LEU A 39 11.22 4.79 -5.70
C LEU A 39 11.59 5.80 -6.79
N LYS A 40 11.04 7.02 -6.70
CA LYS A 40 11.39 8.11 -7.62
C LYS A 40 12.87 8.49 -7.51
N VAL A 41 13.42 8.54 -6.29
CA VAL A 41 14.85 8.80 -6.06
C VAL A 41 15.71 7.69 -6.69
N TYR A 42 15.39 6.42 -6.47
CA TYR A 42 16.16 5.32 -7.05
C TYR A 42 16.04 5.23 -8.57
N SER A 43 14.87 5.57 -9.12
CA SER A 43 14.69 5.73 -10.57
C SER A 43 15.67 6.76 -11.16
N TYR A 44 15.81 7.92 -10.51
CA TYR A 44 16.80 8.93 -10.94
C TYR A 44 18.24 8.45 -10.76
N LYS A 45 18.58 7.86 -9.62
CA LYS A 45 19.94 7.31 -9.36
C LYS A 45 20.34 6.26 -10.41
N TYR A 46 19.44 5.34 -10.72
CA TYR A 46 19.63 4.33 -11.76
C TYR A 46 19.78 4.97 -13.15
N GLY A 47 18.94 5.96 -13.49
CA GLY A 47 19.04 6.71 -14.73
C GLY A 47 20.37 7.44 -14.90
N ILE A 48 20.86 8.11 -13.85
CA ILE A 48 22.14 8.82 -13.86
C ILE A 48 23.30 7.83 -14.06
N THR A 49 23.34 6.74 -13.30
CA THR A 49 24.41 5.73 -13.46
C THR A 49 24.44 5.14 -14.86
N LYS A 50 23.28 4.91 -15.47
CA LYS A 50 23.18 4.48 -16.87
C LYS A 50 23.80 5.48 -17.83
N GLN A 51 23.52 6.78 -17.66
CA GLN A 51 24.11 7.84 -18.49
C GLN A 51 25.62 7.95 -18.30
N VAL A 52 26.10 7.87 -17.06
CA VAL A 52 27.54 7.92 -16.76
C VAL A 52 28.28 6.72 -17.37
N ILE A 53 27.72 5.51 -17.29
CA ILE A 53 28.28 4.33 -17.94
C ILE A 53 28.38 4.55 -19.46
N GLN A 54 27.35 5.12 -20.09
CA GLN A 54 27.31 5.37 -21.53
C GLN A 54 28.30 6.44 -22.01
N SER A 55 28.61 7.43 -21.16
CA SER A 55 29.54 8.52 -21.50
C SER A 55 30.99 8.25 -21.08
N THR A 56 31.26 7.17 -20.37
CA THR A 56 32.60 6.78 -19.93
C THR A 56 33.25 5.85 -20.97
N VAL A 57 34.54 6.05 -21.25
CA VAL A 57 35.32 5.23 -22.19
C VAL A 57 36.19 4.20 -21.47
N ASN A 58 36.59 4.49 -20.23
CA ASN A 58 37.43 3.59 -19.44
C ASN A 58 36.60 2.44 -18.86
N GLU A 59 36.91 1.23 -19.33
CA GLU A 59 36.19 0.00 -19.00
C GLU A 59 36.32 -0.39 -17.51
N GLU A 60 37.46 -0.12 -16.88
CA GLU A 60 37.65 -0.35 -15.43
C GLU A 60 36.76 0.57 -14.59
N ILE A 61 36.62 1.83 -15.01
CA ILE A 61 35.72 2.79 -14.35
C ILE A 61 34.27 2.38 -14.57
N ILE A 62 33.91 1.95 -15.79
CA ILE A 62 32.57 1.44 -16.08
C ILE A 62 32.23 0.28 -15.14
N GLU A 63 33.12 -0.70 -14.98
CA GLU A 63 32.86 -1.87 -14.16
C GLU A 63 32.70 -1.50 -12.68
N LYS A 64 33.55 -0.62 -12.16
CA LYS A 64 33.40 -0.09 -10.80
C LYS A 64 32.05 0.59 -10.59
N ILE A 65 31.61 1.41 -11.54
CA ILE A 65 30.31 2.10 -11.46
C ILE A 65 29.15 1.11 -11.52
N ARG A 66 29.27 0.06 -12.36
CA ARG A 66 28.26 -0.99 -12.48
C ARG A 66 28.04 -1.72 -11.16
N GLU A 67 29.12 -2.20 -10.55
CA GLU A 67 29.08 -2.96 -9.31
C GLU A 67 28.70 -2.11 -8.10
N MET A 68 29.29 -0.93 -7.96
CA MET A 68 29.10 -0.12 -6.75
C MET A 68 27.78 0.65 -6.72
N TYR A 69 27.22 0.98 -7.89
CA TYR A 69 26.09 1.90 -7.96
C TYR A 69 24.98 1.39 -8.86
N HIS A 70 25.26 1.05 -10.12
CA HIS A 70 24.20 0.75 -11.08
C HIS A 70 23.35 -0.46 -10.67
N LYS A 71 23.99 -1.59 -10.38
CA LYS A 71 23.29 -2.82 -9.96
C LYS A 71 22.56 -2.62 -8.62
N PRO A 72 23.19 -2.08 -7.55
CA PRO A 72 22.46 -1.81 -6.31
C PRO A 72 21.26 -0.87 -6.49
N PHE A 73 21.37 0.15 -7.35
CA PHE A 73 20.26 1.06 -7.59
C PHE A 73 19.12 0.39 -8.36
N GLU A 74 19.43 -0.49 -9.31
CA GLU A 74 18.44 -1.31 -10.02
C GLU A 74 17.71 -2.27 -9.08
N GLU A 75 18.46 -2.98 -8.24
CA GLU A 75 17.93 -3.93 -7.26
C GLU A 75 16.99 -3.22 -6.28
N ASN A 76 17.43 -2.11 -5.69
CA ASN A 76 16.59 -1.32 -4.79
C ASN A 76 15.34 -0.76 -5.50
N TYR A 77 15.49 -0.26 -6.74
CA TYR A 77 14.34 0.21 -7.53
C TYR A 77 13.31 -0.91 -7.76
N ASN A 78 13.77 -2.12 -8.08
CA ASN A 78 12.88 -3.26 -8.28
C ASN A 78 12.24 -3.71 -6.97
N GLN A 79 12.97 -3.75 -5.86
CA GLN A 79 12.41 -4.07 -4.54
C GLN A 79 11.34 -3.08 -4.11
N LEU A 80 11.57 -1.78 -4.29
CA LEU A 80 10.59 -0.74 -3.97
C LEU A 80 9.34 -0.87 -4.85
N LYS A 81 9.49 -1.24 -6.13
CA LYS A 81 8.35 -1.54 -7.01
C LYS A 81 7.52 -2.70 -6.51
N GLU A 82 8.16 -3.79 -6.12
CA GLU A 82 7.45 -4.94 -5.54
C GLU A 82 6.70 -4.52 -4.28
N TYR A 83 7.35 -3.76 -3.41
CA TYR A 83 6.74 -3.32 -2.16
C TYR A 83 5.52 -2.41 -2.35
N ILE A 84 5.58 -1.51 -3.33
CA ILE A 84 4.40 -0.71 -3.71
C ILE A 84 3.22 -1.59 -4.10
N ARG A 85 3.45 -2.65 -4.89
CA ARG A 85 2.36 -3.57 -5.30
C ARG A 85 1.77 -4.31 -4.11
N ASP A 86 2.59 -4.69 -3.14
CA ASP A 86 2.11 -5.32 -1.91
C ASP A 86 1.25 -4.36 -1.07
N LEU A 87 1.63 -3.07 -1.00
CA LEU A 87 0.84 -2.03 -0.33
C LEU A 87 -0.50 -1.79 -1.03
N GLU A 88 -0.51 -1.74 -2.37
CA GLU A 88 -1.73 -1.62 -3.17
C GLU A 88 -2.69 -2.79 -2.93
N GLU A 89 -2.16 -4.02 -2.87
CA GLU A 89 -2.95 -5.21 -2.60
C GLU A 89 -3.50 -5.21 -1.16
N LYS A 90 -2.68 -4.84 -0.16
CA LYS A 90 -3.15 -4.67 1.23
C LYS A 90 -4.29 -3.65 1.29
N LYS A 91 -4.11 -2.48 0.68
CA LYS A 91 -5.13 -1.42 0.60
C LYS A 91 -6.43 -1.95 -0.01
N ARG A 92 -6.34 -2.69 -1.12
CA ARG A 92 -7.50 -3.31 -1.78
C ARG A 92 -8.25 -4.26 -0.85
N VAL A 93 -7.52 -5.12 -0.13
CA VAL A 93 -8.10 -6.08 0.82
C VAL A 93 -8.83 -5.37 1.97
N PHE A 94 -8.22 -4.37 2.59
CA PHE A 94 -8.86 -3.61 3.67
C PHE A 94 -10.09 -2.83 3.19
N GLN A 95 -10.03 -2.25 1.99
CA GLN A 95 -11.21 -1.62 1.37
C GLN A 95 -12.36 -2.62 1.14
N MET A 96 -12.05 -3.85 0.73
CA MET A 96 -13.06 -4.91 0.60
C MET A 96 -13.73 -5.25 1.94
N PHE A 97 -12.97 -5.25 3.05
CA PHE A 97 -13.54 -5.47 4.38
C PHE A 97 -14.51 -4.35 4.77
N ILE A 98 -14.14 -3.08 4.56
CA ILE A 98 -15.05 -1.94 4.80
C ILE A 98 -16.34 -2.07 4.00
N GLN A 99 -16.22 -2.37 2.69
CA GLN A 99 -17.39 -2.58 1.83
C GLN A 99 -18.29 -3.69 2.35
N LYS A 100 -17.70 -4.75 2.91
CA LYS A 100 -18.45 -5.86 3.48
C LYS A 100 -19.20 -5.47 4.75
N ILE A 101 -18.57 -4.71 5.63
CA ILE A 101 -19.20 -4.14 6.83
C ILE A 101 -20.39 -3.27 6.43
N ASP A 102 -20.21 -2.36 5.46
CA ASP A 102 -21.27 -1.48 4.97
C ASP A 102 -22.42 -2.25 4.30
N GLU A 103 -22.13 -3.36 3.61
CA GLU A 103 -23.15 -4.25 3.05
C GLU A 103 -23.98 -4.92 4.16
N VAL A 104 -23.32 -5.44 5.21
CA VAL A 104 -23.99 -6.07 6.36
C VAL A 104 -24.88 -5.05 7.08
N ASN A 105 -24.35 -3.87 7.41
CA ASN A 105 -25.10 -2.80 8.08
C ASN A 105 -26.32 -2.35 7.27
N ARG A 106 -26.20 -2.23 5.93
CA ARG A 106 -27.35 -1.90 5.05
C ARG A 106 -28.41 -2.99 5.04
N LYS A 107 -28.01 -4.25 4.91
CA LYS A 107 -28.95 -5.39 4.93
C LYS A 107 -29.68 -5.51 6.26
N GLU A 108 -29.01 -5.24 7.36
CA GLU A 108 -29.63 -5.23 8.68
C GLU A 108 -30.58 -4.06 8.90
N SER A 109 -30.30 -2.90 8.30
CA SER A 109 -31.16 -1.71 8.35
C SER A 109 -32.42 -1.88 7.49
N ALA A 110 -32.31 -2.45 6.29
CA ALA A 110 -33.44 -2.69 5.40
C ALA A 110 -34.48 -3.67 5.99
N LYS A 111 -34.03 -4.64 6.80
CA LYS A 111 -34.93 -5.54 7.54
C LYS A 111 -35.76 -4.84 8.62
N ILE A 112 -35.33 -3.66 9.11
CA ILE A 112 -36.04 -2.89 10.14
C ILE A 112 -37.21 -2.10 9.54
N THR A 113 -37.08 -1.63 8.30
CA THR A 113 -38.07 -0.75 7.64
C THR A 113 -39.27 -1.50 7.04
N THR A 114 -39.26 -2.84 7.03
CA THR A 114 -40.32 -3.66 6.40
C THR A 114 -41.36 -4.17 7.41
N PHE A 115 -41.41 -3.60 8.62
CA PHE A 115 -42.41 -3.91 9.65
C PHE A 115 -43.17 -2.66 10.07
#